data_AF-A0A067NNL4-F1
#
_entry.id   AF-A0A067NNL4-F1
#
_cell.length_a   1.000
_cell.length_b   1.000
_cell.length_c   1.000
_cell.angle_alpha   90.00
_cell.angle_beta   90.00
_cell.angle_gamma   90.00
#
_symmetry.space_group_name_H-M   'P 1'
#
loop_
_entity.id
_entity.type
_entity.pdbx_description
1 polymer ?
#
loop_
_entity_poly.entity_id
_entity_poly.type
_entity_poly.pdbx_seq_one_letter_code
_entity_poly.pdbx_strand_id
1 'polypeptide(L)'
;MGLLIYSLLAAVLLAIGLSARRKRDNVRKLRGPQAPSWLLGHEPEMRVQAEAGDLDFAWTREYGATLKTKACWGRQEVLTADPRVLQHILHTSGYRYPKRPDVNQSIRNIMGRGIVWASGEVHQRHRKVMNPAFTSQQLRAFLPLFQSTASRMTQKWKDSIQAGDQTINVSHWLARSTLDAIGETAFDYHFDALEGAQSELSESLKYLL
;
A
#
# COMPACT_ATOMS: atom_id res chain seq x y z
N MET A 1 -6.01 40.01 31.95
CA MET A 1 -4.53 39.97 31.84
C MET A 1 -3.98 38.57 31.59
N GLY A 2 -4.36 37.54 32.36
CA GLY A 2 -3.83 36.17 32.17
C GLY A 2 -4.06 35.55 30.78
N LEU A 3 -5.27 35.68 30.21
CA LEU A 3 -5.62 35.08 28.90
C LEU A 3 -4.75 35.59 27.74
N LEU A 4 -4.39 36.89 27.75
CA LEU A 4 -3.52 37.49 26.71
C LEU A 4 -2.07 37.01 26.84
N ILE A 5 -1.61 36.73 28.06
CA ILE A 5 -0.26 36.21 28.30
C ILE A 5 -0.17 34.76 27.82
N TYR A 6 -1.19 33.94 28.10
CA TYR A 6 -1.23 32.55 27.63
C TYR A 6 -1.35 32.45 26.10
N SER A 7 -2.13 33.31 25.45
CA SER A 7 -2.24 33.32 23.99
C SER A 7 -0.94 33.78 23.32
N LEU A 8 -0.25 34.78 23.87
CA LEU A 8 1.04 35.24 23.37
C LEU A 8 2.13 34.18 23.56
N LEU A 9 2.16 33.52 24.73
CA LEU A 9 3.09 32.41 25.00
C LEU A 9 2.85 31.25 24.03
N ALA A 10 1.59 30.88 23.79
CA ALA A 10 1.22 29.83 22.83
C ALA A 10 1.66 30.21 21.40
N ALA A 11 1.44 31.46 20.97
CA ALA A 11 1.86 31.94 19.67
C ALA A 11 3.40 31.93 19.50
N VAL A 12 4.14 32.32 20.54
CA VAL A 12 5.61 32.28 20.55
C VAL A 12 6.13 30.84 20.51
N LEU A 13 5.58 29.92 21.31
CA LEU A 13 5.94 28.50 21.28
C LEU A 13 5.61 27.87 19.93
N LEU A 14 4.49 28.26 19.32
CA LEU A 14 4.09 27.81 17.99
C LEU A 14 5.03 28.35 16.92
N ALA A 15 5.40 29.63 16.98
CA ALA A 15 6.39 30.24 16.08
C ALA A 15 7.78 29.61 16.22
N ILE A 16 8.24 29.35 17.45
CA ILE A 16 9.49 28.64 17.73
C ILE A 16 9.42 27.23 17.15
N GLY A 17 8.32 26.50 17.38
CA GLY A 17 8.09 25.16 16.84
C GLY A 17 8.10 25.13 15.30
N LEU A 18 7.43 26.09 14.65
CA LEU A 18 7.44 26.23 13.20
C LEU A 18 8.83 26.60 12.66
N SER A 19 9.57 27.48 13.34
CA SER A 19 10.92 27.88 12.95
C SER A 19 11.93 26.74 13.08
N ALA A 20 11.83 25.95 14.15
CA ALA A 20 12.66 24.77 14.38
C ALA A 20 12.38 23.68 13.34
N ARG A 21 11.11 23.50 12.95
CA ARG A 21 10.72 22.62 11.82
C ARG A 21 11.30 23.11 10.50
N ARG A 22 11.26 24.42 10.23
CA ARG A 22 11.83 25.02 9.01
C ARG A 22 13.35 24.87 8.92
N LYS A 23 14.07 24.89 10.05
CA LYS A 23 15.53 24.67 10.12
C LYS A 23 15.94 23.20 9.91
N ARG A 24 15.03 22.24 10.08
CA ARG A 24 15.26 20.79 9.86
C ARG A 24 15.00 20.35 8.41
N ASP A 25 14.98 21.29 7.46
CA ASP A 25 14.74 21.00 6.05
C ASP A 25 15.98 20.36 5.38
N ASN A 26 16.22 19.08 5.70
CA ASN A 26 17.31 18.27 5.15
C ASN A 26 17.12 17.98 3.65
N VAL A 27 15.97 18.32 3.08
CA VAL A 27 15.60 18.07 1.68
C VAL A 27 15.48 19.36 0.87
N ARG A 28 15.94 20.50 1.41
CA ARG A 28 15.80 21.82 0.79
C ARG A 28 16.33 21.88 -0.65
N LYS A 29 17.39 21.11 -0.94
CA LYS A 29 18.07 21.05 -2.24
C LYS A 29 17.26 20.32 -3.32
N LEU A 30 16.28 19.51 -2.94
CA LEU A 30 15.41 18.82 -3.91
C LEU A 30 14.43 19.81 -4.54
N ARG A 31 14.19 19.64 -5.84
CA ARG A 31 13.11 20.29 -6.57
C ARG A 31 11.79 19.59 -6.25
N GLY A 32 10.67 20.27 -6.46
CA GLY A 32 9.35 19.70 -6.23
C GLY A 32 8.25 20.74 -6.40
N PRO A 33 6.99 20.28 -6.52
CA PRO A 33 5.84 21.15 -6.72
C PRO A 33 5.63 22.10 -5.54
N GLN A 34 4.99 23.24 -5.82
CA GLN A 34 4.56 24.14 -4.77
C GLN A 34 3.31 23.60 -4.10
N ALA A 35 3.37 23.38 -2.79
CA ALA A 35 2.23 22.85 -2.06
C ALA A 35 1.05 23.83 -2.06
N PRO A 36 -0.17 23.39 -2.43
CA PRO A 36 -1.35 24.25 -2.52
C PRO A 36 -1.80 24.77 -1.15
N SER A 37 -1.50 24.03 -0.07
CA SER A 37 -1.79 24.46 1.29
C SER A 37 -0.72 23.98 2.29
N TRP A 38 -0.53 24.72 3.38
CA TRP A 38 0.31 24.27 4.49
C TRP A 38 -0.35 23.16 5.32
N LEU A 39 -1.67 23.24 5.46
CA LEU A 39 -2.47 22.33 6.27
C LEU A 39 -2.51 20.91 5.69
N LEU A 40 -2.85 20.78 4.41
CA LEU A 40 -3.05 19.48 3.74
C LEU A 40 -1.88 19.09 2.83
N GLY A 41 -0.97 20.03 2.51
CA GLY A 41 0.11 19.74 1.58
C GLY A 41 -0.46 19.29 0.23
N HIS A 42 0.04 18.18 -0.30
CA HIS A 42 -0.42 17.54 -1.54
C HIS A 42 -1.30 16.31 -1.29
N GLU A 43 -1.64 16.01 -0.03
CA GLU A 43 -2.42 14.80 0.30
C GLU A 43 -3.79 14.74 -0.44
N PRO A 44 -4.56 15.84 -0.61
CA PRO A 44 -5.81 15.80 -1.36
C PRO A 44 -5.58 15.51 -2.85
N GLU A 45 -4.61 16.19 -3.47
CA GLU A 45 -4.29 16.00 -4.89
C GLU A 45 -3.83 14.57 -5.15
N MET A 46 -2.97 14.02 -4.29
CA MET A 46 -2.48 12.65 -4.43
C MET A 46 -3.55 11.59 -4.19
N ARG A 47 -4.58 11.87 -3.39
CA ARG A 47 -5.66 10.92 -3.07
C ARG A 47 -6.81 10.94 -4.08
N VAL A 48 -7.04 12.07 -4.76
CA VAL A 48 -8.18 12.29 -5.66
C VAL A 48 -7.71 12.36 -7.12
N GLN A 49 -6.66 11.62 -7.45
CA GLN A 49 -6.21 11.48 -8.84
C GLN A 49 -7.26 10.70 -9.64
N ALA A 50 -7.42 11.05 -10.92
CA ALA A 50 -8.30 10.32 -11.83
C ALA A 50 -7.75 8.90 -12.07
N GLU A 51 -6.46 8.82 -12.41
CA GLU A 51 -5.75 7.55 -12.55
C GLU A 51 -4.55 7.47 -11.60
N ALA A 52 -4.23 6.25 -11.18
CA ALA A 52 -3.09 6.01 -10.31
C ALA A 52 -1.78 6.38 -11.03
N GLY A 53 -1.07 7.38 -10.49
CA GLY A 53 0.24 7.79 -10.96
C GLY A 53 0.25 9.01 -11.89
N ASP A 54 -0.90 9.59 -12.23
CA ASP A 54 -0.97 10.79 -13.08
C ASP A 54 -0.05 11.92 -12.57
N LEU A 55 -0.20 12.26 -11.29
CA LEU A 55 0.62 13.29 -10.64
C LEU A 55 2.05 12.83 -10.44
N ASP A 56 2.25 11.59 -10.01
CA ASP A 56 3.57 11.02 -9.76
C ASP A 56 4.44 11.06 -11.03
N PHE A 57 3.88 10.66 -12.18
CA PHE A 57 4.57 10.70 -13.46
C PHE A 57 4.77 12.14 -13.96
N ALA A 58 3.77 13.01 -13.81
CA ALA A 58 3.89 14.41 -14.20
C ALA A 58 5.01 15.12 -13.43
N TRP A 59 5.03 14.99 -12.09
CA TRP A 59 6.06 15.58 -11.25
C TRP A 59 7.43 14.96 -11.48
N THR A 60 7.51 13.66 -11.71
CA THR A 60 8.77 12.99 -12.03
C THR A 60 9.36 13.53 -13.35
N ARG A 61 8.54 13.79 -14.37
CA ARG A 61 8.99 14.41 -15.63
C ARG A 61 9.50 15.84 -15.44
N GLU A 62 8.85 16.63 -14.59
CA GLU A 62 9.17 18.05 -14.41
C GLU A 62 10.34 18.30 -13.44
N TYR A 63 10.35 17.59 -12.30
CA TYR A 63 11.28 17.83 -11.20
C TYR A 63 12.40 16.79 -11.12
N GLY A 64 12.29 15.70 -11.86
CA GLY A 64 13.24 14.59 -11.91
C GLY A 64 12.85 13.41 -11.03
N ALA A 65 13.66 12.35 -11.08
CA ALA A 65 13.38 11.08 -10.41
C ALA A 65 13.38 11.13 -8.88
N THR A 66 13.90 12.19 -8.25
CA THR A 66 13.80 12.38 -6.80
C THR A 66 13.41 13.82 -6.52
N LEU A 67 12.24 13.98 -5.91
CA LEU A 67 11.61 15.27 -5.68
C LEU A 67 11.07 15.37 -4.25
N LYS A 68 10.95 16.60 -3.74
CA LYS A 68 10.30 16.86 -2.45
C LYS A 68 8.82 17.13 -2.64
N THR A 69 8.02 16.58 -1.74
CA THR A 69 6.61 16.91 -1.59
C THR A 69 6.35 17.37 -0.16
N LYS A 70 5.13 17.85 0.08
CA LYS A 70 4.65 18.21 1.42
C LYS A 70 3.40 17.41 1.74
N ALA A 71 3.39 16.76 2.89
CA ALA A 71 2.19 16.18 3.49
C ALA A 71 1.54 17.18 4.46
N CYS A 72 0.52 16.72 5.18
CA CYS A 72 -0.18 17.53 6.18
C CYS A 72 0.76 18.20 7.19
N TRP A 73 0.34 19.38 7.67
CA TRP A 73 1.06 20.17 8.67
C TRP A 73 2.49 20.58 8.26
N GLY A 74 2.69 20.78 6.95
CA GLY A 74 3.97 21.17 6.37
C GLY A 74 5.08 20.12 6.48
N ARG A 75 4.74 18.86 6.76
CA ARG A 75 5.71 17.76 6.85
C ARG A 75 6.33 17.53 5.47
N GLN A 76 7.65 17.60 5.38
CA GLN A 76 8.36 17.33 4.12
C GLN A 76 8.42 15.82 3.87
N GLU A 77 8.19 15.42 2.62
CA GLU A 77 8.32 14.05 2.14
C GLU A 77 9.21 14.03 0.90
N VAL A 78 9.80 12.86 0.62
CA VAL A 78 10.58 12.63 -0.59
C VAL A 78 9.86 11.58 -1.40
N LEU A 79 9.55 11.93 -2.65
CA LEU A 79 9.08 11.00 -3.66
C LEU A 79 10.27 10.66 -4.54
N THR A 80 10.53 9.36 -4.73
CA THR A 80 11.67 8.92 -5.54
C THR A 80 11.32 7.71 -6.39
N ALA A 81 11.69 7.80 -7.66
CA ALA A 81 11.75 6.74 -8.65
C ALA A 81 13.22 6.45 -9.06
N ASP A 82 14.21 6.99 -8.33
CA ASP A 82 15.62 6.72 -8.60
C ASP A 82 15.97 5.30 -8.12
N PRO A 83 16.40 4.39 -9.02
CA PRO A 83 16.68 3.00 -8.67
C PRO A 83 17.78 2.85 -7.62
N ARG A 84 18.76 3.77 -7.55
CA ARG A 84 19.83 3.73 -6.55
C ARG A 84 19.28 4.07 -5.17
N VAL A 85 18.40 5.07 -5.10
CA VAL A 85 17.73 5.46 -3.84
C VAL A 85 16.79 4.35 -3.39
N LEU A 86 16.00 3.77 -4.31
CA LEU A 86 15.12 2.64 -4.02
C LEU A 86 15.90 1.41 -3.54
N GLN A 87 17.03 1.08 -4.16
CA GLN A 87 17.91 0.00 -3.70
C GLN A 87 18.45 0.26 -2.28
N HIS A 88 18.80 1.51 -1.97
CA HIS A 88 19.26 1.86 -0.63
C HIS A 88 18.13 1.69 0.41
N ILE A 89 16.95 2.24 0.12
CA ILE A 89 15.81 2.26 1.04
C ILE A 89 15.20 0.86 1.21
N LEU A 90 14.94 0.14 0.12
CA LEU A 90 14.17 -1.10 0.14
C LEU A 90 15.03 -2.34 0.41
N HIS A 91 16.32 -2.31 0.08
CA HIS A 91 17.20 -3.47 0.22
C HIS A 91 18.32 -3.24 1.25
N THR A 92 19.18 -2.26 1.02
CA THR A 92 20.43 -2.08 1.81
C THR A 92 20.14 -1.68 3.25
N SER A 93 19.17 -0.81 3.46
CA SER A 93 18.87 -0.17 4.74
C SER A 93 17.41 -0.34 5.16
N GLY A 94 16.71 -1.38 4.68
CA GLY A 94 15.25 -1.56 4.85
C GLY A 94 14.72 -1.25 6.25
N TYR A 95 15.34 -1.79 7.30
CA TYR A 95 14.91 -1.57 8.68
C TYR A 95 15.19 -0.18 9.25
N ARG A 96 16.02 0.64 8.58
CA ARG A 96 16.24 2.06 8.92
C ARG A 96 15.14 2.98 8.37
N TYR A 97 14.32 2.48 7.45
CA TYR A 97 13.20 3.22 6.84
C TYR A 97 11.87 2.56 7.22
N PRO A 98 11.40 2.72 8.48
CA PRO A 98 10.13 2.15 8.89
C PRO A 98 8.97 2.78 8.09
N LYS A 99 7.91 1.98 7.89
CA LYS A 99 6.65 2.49 7.32
C LYS A 99 6.12 3.64 8.17
N ARG A 100 5.43 4.58 7.54
CA ARG A 100 4.82 5.72 8.24
C ARG A 100 3.85 5.22 9.35
N PRO A 101 3.76 5.89 10.52
CA PRO A 101 2.90 5.45 11.61
C PRO A 101 1.42 5.30 11.23
N ASP A 102 0.91 6.20 10.40
CA ASP A 102 -0.46 6.15 9.88
C ASP A 102 -0.70 4.93 9.00
N VAL A 103 0.24 4.62 8.09
CA VAL A 103 0.19 3.41 7.24
C VAL A 103 0.23 2.14 8.10
N ASN A 104 1.15 2.10 9.08
CA ASN A 104 1.22 0.97 10.01
C ASN A 104 -0.05 0.81 10.84
N GLN A 105 -0.68 1.89 11.26
CA GLN A 105 -1.93 1.84 12.02
C GLN A 105 -3.08 1.28 11.17
N SER A 106 -3.18 1.70 9.91
CA SER A 106 -4.16 1.15 8.96
C SER A 106 -3.94 -0.34 8.73
N ILE A 107 -2.70 -0.77 8.48
CA ILE A 107 -2.36 -2.19 8.35
C ILE A 107 -2.77 -2.98 9.60
N ARG A 108 -2.51 -2.43 10.80
CA ARG A 108 -2.88 -3.08 12.06
C ARG A 108 -4.39 -3.26 12.20
N ASN A 109 -5.17 -2.27 11.76
CA ASN A 109 -6.62 -2.30 11.88
C ASN A 109 -7.25 -3.31 10.92
N ILE A 110 -6.69 -3.47 9.72
CA ILE A 110 -7.21 -4.37 8.68
C ILE A 110 -6.70 -5.80 8.87
N MET A 111 -5.39 -5.98 9.12
CA MET A 111 -4.71 -7.29 9.08
C MET A 111 -4.13 -7.71 10.44
N GLY A 112 -4.32 -6.92 11.48
CA GLY A 112 -3.75 -7.19 12.80
C GLY A 112 -2.22 -7.04 12.85
N ARG A 113 -1.60 -7.67 13.85
CA ARG A 113 -0.13 -7.62 14.07
C ARG A 113 0.61 -8.72 13.30
N GLY A 114 0.30 -8.86 12.01
CA GLY A 114 0.90 -9.85 11.11
C GLY A 114 2.27 -9.43 10.55
N ILE A 115 2.80 -10.24 9.61
CA ILE A 115 4.09 -9.99 8.95
C ILE A 115 4.15 -8.65 8.22
N VAL A 116 3.03 -8.16 7.67
CA VAL A 116 2.96 -6.87 6.97
C VAL A 116 3.13 -5.69 7.95
N TRP A 117 2.62 -5.84 9.17
CA TRP A 117 2.72 -4.84 10.26
C TRP A 117 4.07 -4.87 10.98
N ALA A 118 4.61 -6.07 11.21
CA ALA A 118 5.83 -6.27 11.99
C ALA A 118 7.04 -5.51 11.39
N SER A 119 7.99 -5.12 12.25
CA SER A 119 9.25 -4.48 11.87
C SER A 119 10.42 -5.06 12.67
N GLY A 120 11.66 -4.81 12.19
CA GLY A 120 12.89 -5.24 12.85
C GLY A 120 12.97 -6.74 13.08
N GLU A 121 13.42 -7.13 14.27
CA GLU A 121 13.62 -8.52 14.67
C GLU A 121 12.33 -9.36 14.62
N VAL A 122 11.19 -8.77 14.96
CA VAL A 122 9.89 -9.47 14.90
C VAL A 122 9.55 -9.82 13.45
N HIS A 123 9.76 -8.89 12.51
CA HIS A 123 9.57 -9.15 11.09
C HIS A 123 10.54 -10.22 10.57
N GLN A 124 11.82 -10.17 10.98
CA GLN A 124 12.82 -11.18 10.62
C GLN A 124 12.41 -12.57 11.11
N ARG A 125 11.93 -12.68 12.36
CA ARG A 125 11.43 -13.94 12.92
C ARG A 125 10.23 -14.48 12.15
N HIS A 126 9.24 -13.63 11.83
CA HIS A 126 8.07 -14.04 11.05
C HIS A 126 8.48 -14.55 9.64
N ARG A 127 9.37 -13.81 8.96
CA ARG A 127 9.93 -14.23 7.66
C ARG A 127 10.65 -15.57 7.75
N LYS A 128 11.47 -15.79 8.78
CA LYS A 128 12.21 -17.05 8.98
C LYS A 128 11.27 -18.25 9.08
N VAL A 129 10.13 -18.09 9.74
CA VAL A 129 9.11 -19.14 9.88
C VAL A 129 8.32 -19.35 8.58
N MET A 130 7.96 -18.28 7.88
CA MET A 130 7.09 -18.36 6.69
C MET A 130 7.83 -18.72 5.39
N ASN A 131 9.05 -18.23 5.19
CA ASN A 131 9.77 -18.38 3.91
C ASN A 131 9.90 -19.82 3.39
N PRO A 132 10.04 -20.88 4.22
CA PRO A 132 10.07 -22.26 3.73
C PRO A 132 8.84 -22.69 2.93
N ALA A 133 7.66 -22.13 3.22
CA ALA A 133 6.43 -22.41 2.47
C ALA A 133 6.45 -21.83 1.04
N PHE A 134 7.36 -20.90 0.76
CA PHE A 134 7.48 -20.20 -0.53
C PHE A 134 8.76 -20.57 -1.29
N THR A 135 9.34 -21.74 -1.04
CA THR A 135 10.46 -22.24 -1.84
C THR A 135 10.01 -22.65 -3.24
N SER A 136 10.93 -22.65 -4.21
CA SER A 136 10.62 -23.09 -5.58
C SER A 136 10.08 -24.51 -5.66
N GLN A 137 10.42 -25.39 -4.72
CA GLN A 137 9.87 -26.74 -4.64
C GLN A 137 8.39 -26.72 -4.26
N GLN A 138 8.02 -25.96 -3.23
CA GLN A 138 6.61 -25.86 -2.80
C GLN A 138 5.75 -25.13 -3.83
N LEU A 139 6.28 -24.09 -4.47
CA LEU A 139 5.57 -23.40 -5.55
C LEU A 139 5.28 -24.32 -6.74
N ARG A 140 6.19 -25.25 -7.08
CA ARG A 140 5.92 -26.27 -8.11
C ARG A 140 4.83 -27.25 -7.70
N ALA A 141 4.73 -27.59 -6.41
CA ALA A 141 3.67 -28.46 -5.91
C ALA A 141 2.28 -27.80 -6.01
N PHE A 142 2.20 -26.47 -5.95
CA PHE A 142 0.94 -25.72 -6.13
C PHE A 142 0.53 -25.52 -7.60
N LEU A 143 1.45 -25.70 -8.55
CA LEU A 143 1.19 -25.40 -9.95
C LEU A 143 -0.01 -26.18 -10.55
N PRO A 144 -0.20 -27.49 -10.30
CA PRO A 144 -1.36 -28.22 -10.81
C PRO A 144 -2.69 -27.63 -10.29
N LEU A 145 -2.71 -27.17 -9.05
CA LEU A 145 -3.89 -26.55 -8.44
C LEU A 145 -4.20 -25.20 -9.09
N PHE A 146 -3.19 -24.36 -9.31
CA PHE A 146 -3.38 -23.09 -10.03
C PHE A 146 -3.88 -23.30 -11.46
N GLN A 147 -3.36 -24.31 -12.17
CA GLN A 147 -3.83 -24.67 -13.51
C GLN A 147 -5.27 -25.19 -13.51
N SER A 148 -5.64 -26.00 -12.51
CA SER A 148 -7.01 -26.48 -12.31
C SER A 148 -7.97 -25.31 -12.07
N THR A 149 -7.66 -24.41 -11.14
CA THR A 149 -8.48 -23.23 -10.83
C THR A 149 -8.61 -22.29 -12.02
N ALA A 150 -7.52 -22.04 -12.77
CA ALA A 150 -7.57 -21.25 -14.00
C ALA A 150 -8.45 -21.91 -15.08
N SER A 151 -8.40 -23.24 -15.19
CA SER A 151 -9.20 -24.02 -16.14
C SER A 151 -10.69 -23.97 -15.77
N ARG A 152 -11.03 -24.12 -14.47
CA ARG A 152 -12.40 -23.92 -13.95
C ARG A 152 -12.92 -22.53 -14.26
N MET A 153 -12.17 -21.47 -13.95
CA MET A 153 -12.55 -20.09 -14.27
C MET A 153 -12.81 -19.89 -15.77
N THR A 154 -11.90 -20.39 -16.61
CA THR A 154 -12.03 -20.28 -18.06
C THR A 154 -13.26 -21.04 -18.58
N GLN A 155 -13.59 -22.18 -17.98
CA GLN A 155 -14.81 -22.91 -18.30
C GLN A 155 -16.06 -22.09 -17.96
N LYS A 156 -16.13 -21.47 -16.78
CA LYS A 156 -17.23 -20.56 -16.42
C LYS A 156 -17.40 -19.42 -17.41
N TRP A 157 -16.30 -18.86 -17.91
CA TRP A 157 -16.36 -17.83 -18.94
C TRP A 157 -16.91 -18.35 -20.26
N LYS A 158 -16.51 -19.54 -20.70
CA LYS A 158 -17.07 -20.17 -21.90
C LYS A 158 -18.57 -20.40 -21.77
N ASP A 159 -19.01 -20.91 -20.62
CA ASP A 159 -20.42 -21.18 -20.34
C ASP A 159 -21.25 -19.89 -20.36
N SER A 160 -20.73 -18.82 -19.74
CA SER A 160 -21.34 -17.47 -19.75
C SER A 160 -21.46 -16.89 -21.17
N ILE A 161 -20.40 -17.00 -21.99
CA ILE A 161 -20.44 -16.57 -23.39
C ILE A 161 -21.46 -17.37 -24.20
N GLN A 162 -21.52 -18.69 -24.00
CA GLN A 162 -22.49 -19.55 -24.67
C GLN A 162 -23.94 -19.25 -24.26
N ALA A 163 -24.14 -18.81 -23.01
CA ALA A 163 -25.43 -18.35 -22.51
C ALA A 163 -25.85 -16.97 -23.05
N GLY A 164 -24.96 -16.27 -23.77
CA GLY A 164 -25.25 -15.01 -24.45
C GLY A 164 -24.66 -13.77 -23.80
N ASP A 165 -23.87 -13.91 -22.73
CA ASP A 165 -23.22 -12.77 -22.08
C ASP A 165 -22.22 -12.10 -23.03
N GLN A 166 -22.39 -10.78 -23.24
CA GLN A 166 -21.53 -10.00 -24.13
C GLN A 166 -20.31 -9.39 -23.43
N THR A 167 -20.34 -9.32 -22.09
CA THR A 167 -19.32 -8.67 -21.27
C THR A 167 -18.99 -9.52 -20.06
N ILE A 168 -17.71 -9.77 -19.82
CA ILE A 168 -17.21 -10.50 -18.64
C ILE A 168 -16.47 -9.55 -17.71
N ASN A 169 -16.88 -9.51 -16.45
CA ASN A 169 -16.13 -8.82 -15.40
C ASN A 169 -14.95 -9.69 -14.93
N VAL A 170 -13.79 -9.50 -15.54
CA VAL A 170 -12.57 -10.29 -15.25
C VAL A 170 -12.07 -10.10 -13.81
N SER A 171 -12.15 -8.89 -13.25
CA SER A 171 -11.64 -8.63 -11.89
C SER A 171 -12.43 -9.41 -10.84
N HIS A 172 -13.75 -9.50 -11.00
CA HIS A 172 -14.61 -10.30 -10.13
C HIS A 172 -14.26 -11.81 -10.19
N TRP A 173 -14.02 -12.34 -11.38
CA TRP A 173 -13.63 -13.75 -11.55
C TRP A 173 -12.23 -14.06 -11.04
N LEU A 174 -11.27 -13.15 -11.23
CA LEU A 174 -9.92 -13.27 -10.69
C LEU A 174 -9.91 -13.26 -9.16
N ALA A 175 -10.72 -12.41 -8.53
CA ALA A 175 -10.83 -12.36 -7.07
C ALA A 175 -11.28 -13.72 -6.50
N ARG A 176 -12.34 -14.31 -7.07
CA ARG A 176 -12.85 -15.64 -6.67
C ARG A 176 -11.84 -16.75 -6.92
N SER A 177 -11.23 -16.77 -8.10
CA SER A 177 -10.22 -17.76 -8.45
C SER A 177 -9.01 -17.70 -7.52
N THR A 178 -8.57 -16.49 -7.17
CA THR A 178 -7.45 -16.30 -6.25
C THR A 178 -7.80 -16.74 -4.84
N LEU A 179 -9.04 -16.50 -4.40
CA LEU A 179 -9.54 -16.95 -3.10
C LEU A 179 -9.57 -18.49 -3.00
N ASP A 180 -10.09 -19.17 -4.02
CA ASP A 180 -10.09 -20.64 -4.07
C ASP A 180 -8.64 -21.18 -4.11
N ALA A 181 -7.79 -20.62 -4.98
CA ALA A 181 -6.40 -21.04 -5.10
C ALA A 181 -5.62 -20.88 -3.78
N ILE A 182 -5.75 -19.75 -3.08
CA ILE A 182 -5.04 -19.53 -1.81
C ILE A 182 -5.66 -20.33 -0.67
N GLY A 183 -6.99 -20.50 -0.66
CA GLY A 183 -7.68 -21.32 0.33
C GLY A 183 -7.16 -22.75 0.30
N GLU A 184 -7.16 -23.37 -0.88
CA GLU A 184 -6.74 -24.77 -1.01
C GLU A 184 -5.22 -24.91 -0.78
N THR A 185 -4.38 -24.01 -1.31
CA THR A 185 -2.91 -24.17 -1.21
C THR A 185 -2.31 -23.77 0.13
N ALA A 186 -2.81 -22.71 0.77
CA ALA A 186 -2.21 -22.17 1.99
C ALA A 186 -2.96 -22.56 3.26
N PHE A 187 -4.25 -22.89 3.17
CA PHE A 187 -5.11 -23.14 4.32
C PHE A 187 -5.82 -24.50 4.29
N ASP A 188 -5.62 -25.29 3.23
CA ASP A 188 -6.33 -26.57 3.01
C ASP A 188 -7.86 -26.39 3.12
N TYR A 189 -8.35 -25.26 2.61
CA TYR A 189 -9.74 -24.84 2.74
C TYR A 189 -10.38 -24.57 1.38
N HIS A 190 -11.52 -25.19 1.14
CA HIS A 190 -12.30 -25.04 -0.09
C HIS A 190 -13.34 -23.93 0.11
N PHE A 191 -13.12 -22.77 -0.51
CA PHE A 191 -14.06 -21.66 -0.47
C PHE A 191 -15.21 -21.78 -1.47
N ASP A 192 -15.01 -22.56 -2.54
CA ASP A 192 -15.94 -22.75 -3.65
C ASP A 192 -16.47 -21.41 -4.23
N ALA A 193 -15.64 -20.37 -4.21
CA ALA A 193 -15.99 -19.02 -4.61
C ALA A 193 -16.32 -18.94 -6.12
N LEU A 194 -15.64 -19.75 -6.94
CA LEU A 194 -15.97 -19.92 -8.36
C LEU A 194 -17.35 -20.53 -8.61
N GLU A 195 -17.85 -21.35 -7.67
CA GLU A 195 -19.18 -21.96 -7.74
C GLU A 195 -20.27 -21.07 -7.14
N GLY A 196 -19.90 -19.89 -6.64
CA GLY A 196 -20.83 -18.92 -6.07
C GLY A 196 -21.10 -19.11 -4.59
N ALA A 197 -20.34 -19.98 -3.90
CA ALA A 197 -20.39 -20.05 -2.45
C ALA A 197 -19.92 -18.73 -1.84
N GLN A 198 -20.62 -18.30 -0.78
CA GLN A 198 -20.29 -17.10 -0.02
C GLN A 198 -19.73 -17.51 1.33
N SER A 199 -18.45 -17.23 1.54
CA SER A 199 -17.84 -17.27 2.88
C SER A 199 -17.84 -15.89 3.50
N GLU A 200 -17.79 -15.80 4.83
CA GLU A 200 -17.63 -14.54 5.55
C GLU A 200 -16.39 -13.77 5.05
N LEU A 201 -15.31 -14.49 4.72
CA LEU A 201 -14.10 -13.91 4.13
C LEU A 201 -14.33 -13.37 2.71
N SER A 202 -15.04 -14.11 1.85
CA SER A 202 -15.38 -13.68 0.50
C SER A 202 -16.21 -12.39 0.50
N GLU A 203 -17.17 -12.27 1.42
CA GLU A 203 -17.96 -11.04 1.58
C GLU A 203 -17.09 -9.89 2.11
N SER A 204 -16.25 -10.14 3.12
CA SER A 204 -15.36 -9.14 3.69
C SER A 204 -14.35 -8.60 2.67
N LEU A 205 -13.86 -9.44 1.77
CA LEU A 205 -12.91 -9.05 0.72
C LEU A 205 -13.51 -8.04 -0.28
N LYS A 206 -14.82 -8.06 -0.53
CA LYS A 206 -15.50 -7.07 -1.40
C LYS A 206 -15.44 -5.65 -0.86
N TYR A 207 -15.28 -5.48 0.44
CA TYR A 207 -15.14 -4.16 1.08
C TYR A 207 -13.68 -3.69 1.17
N LEU A 208 -12.73 -4.59 0.87
CA LEU A 208 -11.29 -4.30 0.92
C LEU A 208 -10.66 -4.09 -0.47
N LEU A 209 -11.29 -4.60 -1.53
CA LEU A 209 -10.86 -4.53 -2.93
C LEU A 209 -11.86 -3.69 -3.74
#